data_AF-A0A1V3XH91-F1
#
_entry.id   AF-A0A1V3XH91-F1
#
_cell.length_a   1.000
_cell.length_b   1.000
_cell.length_c   1.000
_cell.angle_alpha   90.00
_cell.angle_beta   90.00
_cell.angle_gamma   90.00
#
_symmetry.space_group_name_H-M   'P 1'
#
loop_
_entity.id
_entity.type
_entity.pdbx_description
1 polymer ?
#
loop_
_entity_poly.entity_id
_entity_poly.type
_entity_poly.pdbx_seq_one_letter_code
_entity_poly.pdbx_strand_id
1 'polypeptide(L)'
;MAFEFVRIAETSGIDVRHLHVSAAVAPSRVAAKPPHPKDDEEILDHLAALEGTDTDVFANRDLMRMALPVIKADYNAFDAYCCAEDVKIATPVHAMGGDQDPFITLGDLYGWGRHTDTARVTMFDGGTFT
;
A
#
# COMPACT_ATOMS: atom_id res chain seq x y z
N MET A 1 1.83 -0.78 6.67
CA MET A 1 1.72 0.02 7.92
C MET A 1 0.41 -0.21 8.69
N ALA A 2 -0.78 0.04 8.15
CA ALA A 2 -2.05 -0.04 8.90
C ALA A 2 -2.33 -1.40 9.57
N PHE A 3 -2.01 -2.52 8.89
CA PHE A 3 -2.13 -3.86 9.46
C PHE A 3 -1.33 -4.04 10.76
N GLU A 4 -0.10 -3.53 10.80
CA GLU A 4 0.79 -3.66 11.95
C GLU A 4 0.28 -2.83 13.14
N PHE A 5 -0.27 -1.65 12.86
CA PHE A 5 -0.96 -0.84 13.88
C PHE A 5 -2.10 -1.63 14.52
N VAL A 6 -2.96 -2.26 13.71
CA VAL A 6 -4.09 -3.07 14.21
C VAL A 6 -3.57 -4.25 15.04
N ARG A 7 -2.53 -4.95 14.57
CA ARG A 7 -1.90 -6.05 15.31
C ARG A 7 -1.41 -5.59 16.69
N ILE A 8 -0.71 -4.46 16.75
CA ILE A 8 -0.22 -3.90 18.02
C ILE A 8 -1.40 -3.48 18.92
N ALA A 9 -2.43 -2.84 18.35
CA ALA A 9 -3.62 -2.43 19.09
C ALA A 9 -4.33 -3.64 19.73
N GLU A 10 -4.58 -4.70 18.96
CA GLU A 10 -5.21 -5.94 19.44
C GLU A 10 -4.37 -6.61 20.55
N THR A 11 -3.05 -6.71 20.37
CA THR A 11 -2.16 -7.26 21.43
C THR A 11 -2.14 -6.40 22.69
N SER A 12 -2.50 -5.12 22.58
CA SER A 12 -2.62 -4.18 23.70
C SER A 12 -4.04 -4.16 24.29
N GLY A 13 -4.95 -5.04 23.83
CA GLY A 13 -6.33 -5.11 24.29
C GLY A 13 -7.25 -4.02 23.74
N ILE A 14 -6.84 -3.31 22.69
CA ILE A 14 -7.66 -2.31 22.01
C ILE A 14 -8.45 -3.01 20.90
N ASP A 15 -9.78 -2.91 20.99
CA ASP A 15 -10.70 -3.45 19.98
C ASP A 15 -10.78 -2.52 18.76
N VAL A 16 -10.25 -2.98 17.62
CA VAL A 16 -10.37 -2.30 16.33
C VAL A 16 -11.52 -2.93 15.55
N ARG A 17 -12.57 -2.13 15.28
CA ARG A 17 -13.82 -2.65 14.68
C ARG A 17 -13.72 -2.95 13.19
N HIS A 18 -12.86 -2.22 12.48
CA HIS A 18 -12.71 -2.38 11.04
C HIS A 18 -11.38 -1.82 10.57
N LEU A 19 -10.76 -2.50 9.62
CA LEU A 19 -9.62 -2.02 8.86
C LEU A 19 -10.06 -1.83 7.41
N HIS A 20 -10.04 -0.58 6.93
CA HIS A 20 -10.22 -0.28 5.52
C HIS A 20 -8.84 -0.08 4.89
N VAL A 21 -8.59 -0.76 3.78
CA VAL A 21 -7.37 -0.62 3.01
C VAL A 21 -7.72 -0.33 1.56
N SER A 22 -7.04 0.64 0.97
CA SER A 22 -7.22 1.05 -0.42
C SER A 22 -5.90 0.92 -1.15
N ALA A 23 -5.93 0.36 -2.36
CA ALA A 23 -4.76 0.19 -3.22
C ALA A 23 -3.53 -0.35 -2.46
N ALA A 24 -3.77 -1.36 -1.63
CA ALA A 24 -2.75 -1.93 -0.76
C ALA A 24 -2.69 -3.44 -0.91
N VAL A 25 -1.49 -3.94 -1.20
CA VAL A 25 -1.19 -5.37 -1.22
C VAL A 25 -1.29 -5.95 0.19
N ALA A 26 -1.75 -7.20 0.29
CA ALA A 26 -1.79 -7.92 1.56
C ALA A 26 -0.39 -8.02 2.22
N PRO A 27 -0.29 -7.98 3.56
CA PRO A 27 0.99 -7.97 4.28
C PRO A 27 1.98 -9.05 3.83
N SER A 28 1.53 -10.29 3.65
CA SER A 28 2.38 -11.41 3.23
C SER A 28 2.90 -11.32 1.80
N ARG A 29 2.28 -10.48 0.97
CA ARG A 29 2.62 -10.33 -0.46
C ARG A 29 3.56 -9.16 -0.73
N VAL A 30 3.84 -8.32 0.26
CA VAL A 30 4.73 -7.15 0.12
C VAL A 30 6.11 -7.56 -0.38
N ALA A 31 6.73 -8.57 0.24
CA ALA A 31 8.07 -9.04 -0.14
C ALA A 31 8.17 -9.65 -1.55
N ALA A 32 7.04 -9.98 -2.19
CA ALA A 32 6.99 -10.47 -3.56
C ALA A 32 6.82 -9.35 -4.60
N LYS A 33 6.60 -8.10 -4.17
CA LYS A 33 6.53 -6.96 -5.07
C LYS A 33 7.94 -6.56 -5.52
N PRO A 34 8.08 -5.99 -6.73
CA PRO A 34 9.34 -5.39 -7.15
C PRO A 34 9.76 -4.31 -6.15
N PRO A 35 11.06 -4.22 -5.81
CA PRO A 35 11.55 -3.16 -4.94
C PRO A 35 11.40 -1.81 -5.64
N HIS A 36 11.28 -0.76 -4.84
CA HIS A 36 11.24 0.60 -5.34
C HIS A 36 12.63 1.07 -5.81
N PRO A 37 12.68 2.07 -6.72
CA PRO A 37 13.93 2.70 -7.11
C PRO A 37 14.62 3.40 -5.92
N LYS A 38 15.95 3.48 -5.98
CA LYS A 38 16.78 4.07 -4.91
C LYS A 38 17.46 5.38 -5.34
N ASP A 39 17.69 5.54 -6.65
CA ASP A 39 18.22 6.77 -7.19
C ASP A 39 17.15 7.88 -7.19
N ASP A 40 17.57 9.12 -6.94
CA ASP A 40 16.62 10.25 -6.87
C ASP A 40 15.87 10.46 -8.18
N GLU A 41 16.55 10.37 -9.32
CA GLU A 41 15.91 10.60 -10.62
C GLU A 41 14.96 9.45 -10.98
N GLU A 42 15.35 8.21 -10.69
CA GLU A 42 14.48 7.04 -10.88
C GLU A 42 13.23 7.10 -9.98
N ILE A 43 13.36 7.61 -8.75
CA ILE A 43 12.21 7.83 -7.85
C ILE A 43 11.28 8.90 -8.42
N LEU A 44 11.82 10.02 -8.90
CA LEU A 44 11.02 11.08 -9.51
C LEU A 44 10.27 10.58 -10.76
N ASP A 45 10.92 9.76 -11.58
CA ASP A 45 10.31 9.19 -12.78
C ASP A 45 9.24 8.14 -12.43
N HIS A 46 9.48 7.31 -11.39
CA HIS A 46 8.49 6.37 -10.86
C HIS A 46 7.25 7.08 -10.33
N LEU A 47 7.43 8.19 -9.59
CA LEU A 47 6.33 9.01 -9.09
C LEU A 47 5.53 9.69 -10.20
N ALA A 48 6.22 10.19 -11.23
CA ALA A 48 5.56 10.77 -12.40
C ALA A 48 4.70 9.73 -13.15
N ALA A 49 5.11 8.46 -13.15
CA ALA A 49 4.34 7.36 -13.74
C ALA A 49 3.12 6.95 -12.90
N LEU A 50 3.17 7.10 -11.57
CA LEU A 50 2.10 6.74 -10.64
C LEU A 50 0.85 7.63 -10.79
N GLU A 51 1.03 8.94 -11.00
CA GLU A 51 -0.08 9.92 -10.99
C GLU A 51 -0.63 10.28 -12.37
N GLY A 52 -0.06 9.76 -13.46
CA GLY A 52 -0.58 10.04 -14.80
C GLY A 52 -0.59 11.53 -15.13
N THR A 53 0.58 12.17 -15.18
CA THR A 53 0.85 13.43 -15.92
C THR A 53 -0.09 14.66 -15.75
N ASP A 54 -0.95 14.76 -14.73
CA ASP A 54 -1.94 15.87 -14.66
C ASP A 54 -1.97 16.65 -13.33
N THR A 55 -0.90 16.60 -12.54
CA THR A 55 -0.75 17.41 -11.33
C THR A 55 0.49 18.31 -11.41
N ASP A 56 0.27 19.63 -11.42
CA ASP A 56 1.29 20.70 -11.43
C ASP A 56 2.39 20.51 -10.34
N VAL A 57 2.08 19.74 -9.30
CA VAL A 57 2.99 19.39 -8.20
C VAL A 57 4.18 18.56 -8.70
N PHE A 58 3.95 17.55 -9.56
CA PHE A 58 5.04 16.73 -10.10
C PHE A 58 5.79 17.42 -11.24
N ALA A 59 5.18 18.43 -11.86
CA ALA A 59 5.86 19.28 -12.84
C ALA A 59 6.98 20.12 -12.18
N ASN A 60 6.90 20.39 -10.88
CA ASN A 60 7.93 21.10 -10.13
C ASN A 60 8.92 20.13 -9.46
N ARG A 61 9.94 19.71 -10.22
CA ARG A 61 11.00 18.80 -9.73
C ARG A 61 11.72 19.33 -8.49
N ASP A 62 11.90 20.64 -8.35
CA ASP A 62 12.60 21.23 -7.20
C ASP A 62 11.78 21.07 -5.91
N LEU A 63 10.45 21.19 -5.99
CA LEU A 63 9.55 20.91 -4.87
C LEU A 63 9.55 19.43 -4.50
N MET A 64 9.53 18.54 -5.50
CA MET A 64 9.61 17.10 -5.28
C MET A 64 10.92 16.66 -4.62
N ARG A 65 12.05 17.31 -4.94
CA ARG A 65 13.34 17.04 -4.30
C ARG A 65 13.30 17.26 -2.79
N MET A 66 12.47 18.16 -2.29
CA MET A 66 12.29 18.36 -0.85
C MET A 66 11.59 17.18 -0.16
N ALA A 67 10.74 16.45 -0.89
CA ALA A 67 10.01 15.30 -0.38
C ALA A 67 10.80 13.97 -0.50
N LEU A 68 11.83 13.92 -1.36
CA LEU A 68 12.64 12.72 -1.63
C LEU A 68 13.14 12.00 -0.36
N PRO A 69 13.63 12.68 0.70
CA PRO A 69 14.06 11.98 1.91
C PRO A 69 12.94 11.19 2.59
N VAL A 70 11.72 11.74 2.62
CA VAL A 70 10.55 11.09 3.21
C VAL A 70 10.07 9.95 2.33
N ILE A 71 10.00 10.15 1.02
CA ILE A 71 9.62 9.12 0.05
C ILE A 71 10.60 7.94 0.10
N LYS A 72 11.90 8.21 0.11
CA LYS A 72 12.93 7.18 0.26
C LYS A 72 12.78 6.39 1.55
N ALA A 73 12.47 7.06 2.65
CA ALA A 73 12.24 6.38 3.91
C ALA A 73 11.01 5.46 3.84
N ASP A 74 9.93 5.91 3.21
CA ASP A 74 8.70 5.13 3.04
C ASP A 74 8.92 3.92 2.11
N TYR A 75 9.57 4.12 0.97
CA TYR A 75 9.96 3.04 0.05
C TYR A 75 10.83 1.99 0.73
N ASN A 76 11.86 2.41 1.48
CA ASN A 76 12.70 1.47 2.22
C ASN A 76 11.91 0.72 3.30
N ALA A 77 10.99 1.38 3.99
CA ALA A 77 10.15 0.74 5.01
C ALA A 77 9.20 -0.28 4.37
N PHE A 78 8.62 0.04 3.21
CA PHE A 78 7.78 -0.88 2.45
C PHE A 78 8.58 -2.08 1.93
N ASP A 79 9.72 -1.84 1.28
CA ASP A 79 10.55 -2.89 0.67
C ASP A 79 11.17 -3.83 1.71
N ALA A 80 11.47 -3.31 2.91
CA ALA A 80 11.99 -4.11 4.02
C ALA A 80 10.87 -4.87 4.78
N TYR A 81 9.60 -4.55 4.53
CA TYR A 81 8.51 -5.15 5.27
C TYR A 81 8.26 -6.60 4.83
N CYS A 82 8.32 -7.50 5.79
CA CYS A 82 7.95 -8.89 5.62
C CYS A 82 6.94 -9.32 6.69
N CYS A 83 5.96 -10.11 6.27
CA CYS A 83 4.93 -10.65 7.15
C CYS A 83 4.69 -12.11 6.74
N ALA A 84 4.63 -13.02 7.70
CA ALA A 84 4.33 -14.42 7.40
C ALA A 84 2.83 -14.59 7.07
N GLU A 85 2.50 -15.56 6.23
CA GLU A 85 1.12 -15.81 5.77
C GLU A 85 0.16 -16.22 6.89
N ASP A 86 0.68 -16.71 8.02
CA ASP A 86 -0.09 -17.19 9.17
C ASP A 86 -0.36 -16.11 10.23
N VAL A 87 0.21 -14.91 10.08
CA VAL A 87 -0.05 -13.78 10.98
C VAL A 87 -1.43 -13.20 10.69
N LYS A 88 -2.31 -13.18 11.68
CA LYS A 88 -3.68 -12.68 11.55
C LYS A 88 -4.02 -11.58 12.56
N ILE A 89 -5.03 -10.79 12.19
CA ILE A 89 -5.78 -9.88 13.07
C ILE A 89 -7.22 -10.38 13.18
N ALA A 90 -7.86 -10.15 14.33
CA ALA A 90 -9.28 -10.47 14.52
C ALA A 90 -10.20 -9.46 13.83
N THR A 91 -9.70 -8.24 13.62
CA THR A 91 -10.39 -7.14 12.96
C THR A 91 -10.85 -7.51 11.54
N PRO A 92 -12.13 -7.28 11.18
CA PRO A 92 -12.60 -7.40 9.81
C PRO A 92 -11.89 -6.43 8.86
N VAL A 93 -11.57 -6.89 7.65
CA VAL A 93 -10.87 -6.10 6.64
C VAL A 93 -11.76 -5.84 5.44
N HIS A 94 -11.81 -4.59 4.99
CA HIS A 94 -12.36 -4.20 3.70
C HIS A 94 -11.25 -3.68 2.80
N ALA A 95 -10.88 -4.48 1.80
CA ALA A 95 -9.88 -4.13 0.80
C ALA A 95 -10.55 -3.56 -0.46
N MET A 96 -10.00 -2.46 -0.95
CA MET A 96 -10.53 -1.69 -2.07
C MET A 96 -9.42 -1.41 -3.09
N GLY A 97 -9.75 -1.38 -4.37
CA GLY A 97 -8.83 -0.97 -5.43
C GLY A 97 -9.55 -0.68 -6.74
N GLY A 98 -8.85 0.00 -7.65
CA GLY A 98 -9.31 0.25 -9.02
C GLY A 98 -9.03 -0.95 -9.91
N ASP A 99 -9.91 -1.23 -10.87
CA ASP A 99 -9.73 -2.35 -11.81
C ASP A 99 -8.70 -2.06 -12.91
N GLN A 100 -8.32 -0.79 -13.09
CA GLN A 100 -7.22 -0.34 -13.94
C GLN A 100 -5.96 0.04 -13.14
N ASP A 101 -5.88 -0.33 -11.85
CA ASP A 101 -4.68 -0.08 -11.03
C ASP A 101 -3.48 -0.92 -11.54
N PRO A 102 -2.39 -0.30 -12.02
CA PRO A 102 -1.26 -1.03 -12.57
C PRO A 102 -0.35 -1.66 -11.50
N PHE A 103 -0.52 -1.28 -10.22
CA PHE A 103 0.32 -1.71 -9.11
C PHE A 103 -0.37 -2.76 -8.24
N ILE A 104 -1.71 -2.71 -8.14
CA ILE A 104 -2.50 -3.54 -7.23
C ILE A 104 -3.50 -4.36 -8.04
N THR A 105 -3.20 -5.66 -8.14
CA THR A 105 -4.11 -6.59 -8.81
C THR A 105 -5.25 -7.01 -7.90
N LEU A 106 -6.36 -7.49 -8.49
CA LEU A 106 -7.43 -8.14 -7.75
C LEU A 106 -6.91 -9.28 -6.85
N GLY A 107 -5.91 -10.03 -7.31
CA GLY A 107 -5.27 -11.08 -6.53
C GLY A 107 -4.54 -10.56 -5.29
N ASP A 108 -3.92 -9.38 -5.38
CA ASP A 108 -3.27 -8.72 -4.23
C ASP A 108 -4.29 -8.37 -3.15
N LEU A 109 -5.47 -7.88 -3.55
CA LEU A 109 -6.56 -7.53 -2.63
C LEU A 109 -7.17 -8.78 -1.97
N TYR A 110 -7.41 -9.85 -2.72
CA TYR A 110 -7.89 -11.11 -2.13
C TYR A 110 -6.89 -11.76 -1.16
N GLY A 111 -5.60 -11.41 -1.26
CA GLY A 111 -4.58 -11.84 -0.30
C GLY A 111 -4.90 -11.44 1.16
N TRP A 112 -5.68 -10.37 1.37
CA TRP A 112 -6.07 -9.93 2.71
C TRP A 112 -6.90 -10.97 3.46
N GLY A 113 -7.61 -11.85 2.75
CA GLY A 113 -8.35 -12.97 3.36
C GLY A 113 -7.49 -13.99 4.09
N ARG A 114 -6.15 -13.97 3.92
CA ARG A 114 -5.25 -14.79 4.73
C ARG A 114 -4.98 -14.21 6.11
N HIS A 115 -5.13 -12.90 6.26
CA HIS A 115 -4.72 -12.15 7.46
C HIS A 115 -5.88 -11.79 8.39
N THR A 116 -7.10 -12.16 8.04
CA THR A 116 -8.29 -12.00 8.89
C THR A 116 -9.29 -13.10 8.54
N ASP A 117 -10.18 -13.44 9.47
CA ASP A 117 -11.26 -14.39 9.21
C ASP A 117 -12.46 -13.73 8.51
N THR A 118 -12.53 -12.39 8.47
CA THR A 118 -13.60 -11.65 7.79
C THR A 118 -13.01 -10.62 6.84
N ALA A 119 -12.95 -10.94 5.55
CA ALA A 119 -12.49 -10.05 4.51
C ALA A 119 -13.57 -9.75 3.46
N ARG A 120 -13.67 -8.50 3.03
CA ARG A 120 -14.45 -8.07 1.86
C ARG A 120 -13.52 -7.38 0.86
N VAL A 121 -13.69 -7.65 -0.42
CA VAL A 121 -13.01 -6.96 -1.51
C VAL A 121 -14.03 -6.18 -2.35
N THR A 122 -13.71 -4.94 -2.70
CA THR A 122 -14.49 -4.11 -3.62
C THR A 122 -13.58 -3.54 -4.69
N MET A 123 -13.97 -3.71 -5.95
CA MET A 123 -13.33 -3.06 -7.09
C MET A 123 -14.14 -1.87 -7.53
N PHE A 124 -13.45 -0.79 -7.88
CA PHE A 124 -14.03 0.39 -8.50
C PHE A 124 -13.57 0.45 -9.97
N ASP A 125 -14.42 0.98 -10.84
CA ASP A 125 -14.06 1.30 -12.23
C ASP A 125 -13.11 2.50 -12.19
N GLY A 126 -11.90 2.35 -12.74
CA GLY A 126 -10.86 3.37 -12.69
C GLY A 126 -9.53 2.90 -12.10
N GLY A 127 -8.59 3.84 -11.96
CA GLY A 127 -7.25 3.61 -11.45
C GLY A 127 -7.16 3.82 -9.93
N THR A 128 -5.93 3.98 -9.42
CA THR A 128 -5.69 4.21 -7.98
C THR A 128 -6.31 5.52 -7.46
N PHE A 129 -6.49 6.51 -8.34
CA PHE A 129 -6.94 7.87 -8.01
C PHE A 129 -8.03 8.41 -8.96
N THR A 130 -8.56 7.59 -9.87
CA THR A 130 -9.51 8.00 -10.92
C THR A 130 -10.84 7.28 -10.82
#